data_AF-A0A8H5HW30-F1
#
_entry.id   AF-A0A8H5HW30-F1
#
_cell.length_a   1.000
_cell.length_b   1.000
_cell.length_c   1.000
_cell.angle_alpha   90.00
_cell.angle_beta   90.00
_cell.angle_gamma   90.00
#
_symmetry.space_group_name_H-M   'P 1'
#
loop_
_entity.id
_entity.type
_entity.pdbx_description
1 polymer ?
#
loop_
_entity_poly.entity_id
_entity_poly.type
_entity_poly.pdbx_seq_one_letter_code
_entity_poly.pdbx_strand_id
1 'polypeptide(L)'
;MITEGSATKQLLPKELRVSFLRKQVVCLEHIGLTSEDERELFNVSLAFPKHSWSLSRGFIRGKFWDLPSNLVSQPARLVHFVRELLDAYVVLDSTLRTMPWDRREGLDFCIFSHTVRYTEMWPSQESLEIKSLEGWLEGNVEIAVEIGSRVRNTLDLFKQISSNLEYNRPFFTYKMVSLAGFAGFSFRHTLTFENRFSRFEMIFISPLIFVCGVLPSPELKLSPGDISKQISELRTFIHDEFGECDSLDDRTGTTLFDFIKRRERVKEVSLEQSD
;
A
#
# COMPACT_ATOMS: atom_id res chain seq x y z
N MET A 1 -51.74 10.99 -15.82
CA MET A 1 -51.41 12.19 -15.01
C MET A 1 -51.06 11.70 -13.62
N ILE A 2 -49.78 11.74 -13.25
CA ILE A 2 -49.29 11.36 -11.93
C ILE A 2 -49.10 12.66 -11.15
N THR A 3 -49.78 12.80 -10.01
CA THR A 3 -49.67 13.94 -9.10
C THR A 3 -48.50 13.72 -8.14
N GLU A 4 -47.54 14.64 -8.14
CA GLU A 4 -46.38 14.68 -7.24
C GLU A 4 -46.81 14.96 -5.79
N GLY A 5 -46.37 14.10 -4.86
CA GLY A 5 -46.54 14.31 -3.42
C GLY A 5 -45.57 15.36 -2.89
N SER A 6 -46.11 16.43 -2.31
CA SER A 6 -45.35 17.50 -1.64
C SER A 6 -44.67 16.98 -0.38
N ALA A 7 -43.36 16.68 -0.45
CA ALA A 7 -42.56 16.40 0.73
C ALA A 7 -42.22 17.73 1.44
N THR A 8 -42.84 17.98 2.59
CA THR A 8 -42.50 19.11 3.47
C THR A 8 -41.06 18.98 3.95
N LYS A 9 -40.19 19.86 3.43
CA LYS A 9 -38.79 19.96 3.86
C LYS A 9 -38.75 20.31 5.36
N GLN A 10 -38.41 19.35 6.21
CA GLN A 10 -38.21 19.59 7.65
C GLN A 10 -36.97 20.47 7.83
N LEU A 11 -37.20 21.73 8.17
CA LEU A 11 -36.12 22.66 8.51
C LEU A 11 -35.65 22.38 9.94
N LEU A 12 -34.33 22.35 10.13
CA LEU A 12 -33.73 22.23 11.46
C LEU A 12 -34.24 23.34 12.41
N PRO A 13 -34.39 23.07 13.72
CA PRO A 13 -34.67 24.08 14.74
C PRO A 13 -33.69 25.27 14.71
N LYS A 14 -34.16 26.44 15.14
CA LYS A 14 -33.40 27.71 15.04
C LYS A 14 -32.09 27.65 15.83
N GLU A 15 -32.05 27.02 17.00
CA GLU A 15 -30.82 26.94 17.79
C GLU A 15 -29.75 26.09 17.09
N LEU A 16 -30.16 25.00 16.43
CA LEU A 16 -29.24 24.11 15.70
C LEU A 16 -28.69 24.77 14.44
N ARG A 17 -29.46 25.61 13.75
CA ARG A 17 -28.98 26.39 12.60
C ARG A 17 -27.87 27.35 13.00
N VAL A 18 -28.01 28.05 14.13
CA VAL A 18 -27.00 28.99 14.62
C VAL A 18 -25.72 28.27 15.06
N SER A 19 -25.86 27.10 15.71
CA SER A 19 -24.73 26.22 16.05
C SER A 19 -24.00 25.72 14.78
N PHE A 20 -24.75 25.30 13.76
CA PHE A 20 -24.17 24.84 12.49
C PHE A 20 -23.44 25.95 11.75
N LEU A 21 -24.05 27.14 11.65
CA LEU A 21 -23.44 28.33 11.03
C LEU A 21 -22.14 28.73 11.71
N ARG A 22 -22.06 28.63 13.05
CA ARG A 22 -20.84 28.96 13.81
C ARG A 22 -19.74 27.91 13.71
N LYS A 23 -20.09 26.65 13.43
CA LYS A 23 -19.15 25.52 13.28
C LYS A 23 -18.82 25.22 11.82
N GLN A 24 -19.34 26.01 10.89
CA GLN A 24 -19.07 25.85 9.48
C GLN A 24 -17.61 26.24 9.26
N VAL A 25 -16.76 25.22 9.12
CA VAL A 25 -15.37 25.40 8.68
C VAL A 25 -15.46 25.88 7.25
N VAL A 26 -15.20 27.17 7.04
CA VAL A 26 -15.04 27.73 5.70
C VAL A 26 -13.69 27.23 5.21
N CYS A 27 -13.70 26.27 4.28
CA CYS A 27 -12.50 25.88 3.56
C CYS A 27 -12.10 27.06 2.66
N LEU A 28 -11.14 27.87 3.12
CA LEU A 28 -10.62 29.03 2.38
C LEU A 28 -10.01 28.62 1.02
N GLU A 29 -9.70 27.34 0.84
CA GLU A 29 -9.15 26.75 -0.38
C GLU A 29 -10.15 26.68 -1.55
N HIS A 30 -11.43 27.01 -1.34
CA HIS A 30 -12.51 26.78 -2.31
C HIS A 30 -13.29 28.04 -2.68
N ILE A 31 -12.71 29.22 -2.43
CA ILE A 31 -13.28 30.50 -2.87
C ILE A 31 -13.30 30.53 -4.41
N GLY A 32 -14.49 30.48 -5.00
CA GLY A 32 -14.70 30.54 -6.45
C GLY A 32 -15.24 29.26 -7.09
N LEU A 33 -15.51 28.21 -6.30
CA LEU A 33 -16.22 27.03 -6.80
C LEU A 33 -17.68 27.37 -7.14
N THR A 34 -18.19 26.78 -8.20
CA THR A 34 -19.62 26.91 -8.54
C THR A 34 -20.46 26.00 -7.64
N SER A 35 -21.75 26.28 -7.51
CA SER A 35 -22.67 25.46 -6.71
C SER A 35 -22.76 24.00 -7.17
N GLU A 36 -22.34 23.72 -8.40
CA GLU A 36 -22.30 22.38 -8.99
C GLU A 36 -21.03 21.64 -8.54
N ASP A 37 -19.87 22.31 -8.54
CA ASP A 37 -18.60 21.78 -8.03
C ASP A 37 -18.66 21.48 -6.53
N GLU A 38 -19.29 22.38 -5.75
CA GLU A 38 -19.52 22.14 -4.32
C GLU A 38 -20.38 20.89 -4.10
N ARG A 39 -21.40 20.67 -4.93
CA ARG A 39 -22.31 19.53 -4.82
C ARG A 39 -21.63 18.21 -5.18
N GLU A 40 -20.69 18.23 -6.11
CA GLU A 40 -19.85 17.08 -6.46
C GLU A 40 -18.89 16.72 -5.31
N LEU A 41 -18.20 17.72 -4.73
CA LEU A 41 -17.35 17.57 -3.54
C LEU A 41 -18.12 17.01 -2.33
N PHE A 42 -19.37 17.45 -2.12
CA PHE A 42 -20.21 16.96 -1.02
C PHE A 42 -20.74 15.53 -1.27
N ASN A 43 -21.06 15.17 -2.51
CA ASN A 43 -21.44 13.79 -2.85
C ASN A 43 -20.28 12.80 -2.66
N VAL A 44 -19.05 13.24 -2.93
CA VAL A 44 -17.83 12.45 -2.63
C VAL A 44 -17.56 12.39 -1.13
N SER A 45 -17.73 13.50 -0.40
CA SER A 45 -17.46 13.57 1.05
C SER A 45 -18.46 12.83 1.94
N LEU A 46 -19.72 12.68 1.50
CA LEU A 46 -20.75 11.94 2.26
C LEU A 46 -20.65 10.41 2.09
N ALA A 47 -19.84 9.93 1.13
CA ALA A 47 -19.62 8.50 0.91
C ALA A 47 -18.53 7.88 1.82
N PHE A 48 -17.83 8.67 2.64
CA PHE A 48 -16.70 8.17 3.45
C PHE A 48 -16.76 8.64 4.92
N PRO A 49 -16.88 7.72 5.90
CA PRO A 49 -16.85 8.08 7.30
C PRO A 49 -15.49 8.65 7.71
N LYS A 50 -15.54 9.89 8.20
CA LYS A 50 -14.49 10.60 8.93
C LYS A 50 -13.87 9.69 9.99
N HIS A 51 -12.55 9.53 9.92
CA HIS A 51 -11.58 9.17 10.99
C HIS A 51 -10.50 8.23 10.42
N SER A 52 -9.65 8.72 9.52
CA SER A 52 -8.26 8.25 9.43
C SER A 52 -7.44 9.18 8.53
N TRP A 53 -6.44 9.83 9.13
CA TRP A 53 -5.25 10.40 8.49
C TRP A 53 -5.48 11.39 7.33
N SER A 54 -5.50 12.68 7.70
CA SER A 54 -5.22 13.85 6.86
C SER A 54 -3.87 14.38 7.35
N LEU A 55 -2.79 14.29 6.54
CA LEU A 55 -2.10 15.48 6.04
C LEU A 55 -1.25 15.21 4.77
N SER A 56 -1.15 13.97 4.28
CA SER A 56 -0.55 13.65 2.97
C SER A 56 -1.58 13.57 1.83
N ARG A 57 -2.88 13.63 2.16
CA ARG A 57 -3.96 13.39 1.19
C ARG A 57 -4.44 14.61 0.40
N GLY A 58 -4.10 15.84 0.78
CA GLY A 58 -4.46 17.03 0.00
C GLY A 58 -3.83 17.04 -1.41
N PHE A 59 -2.64 16.45 -1.53
CA PHE A 59 -1.86 16.54 -2.76
C PHE A 59 -1.98 15.30 -3.64
N ILE A 60 -1.85 14.09 -3.09
CA ILE A 60 -2.00 12.84 -3.87
C ILE A 60 -3.44 12.66 -4.38
N ARG A 61 -4.47 13.15 -3.68
CA ARG A 61 -5.86 13.09 -4.17
C ARG A 61 -6.20 14.28 -5.09
N GLY A 62 -5.90 15.51 -4.66
CA GLY A 62 -6.27 16.74 -5.38
C GLY A 62 -5.45 17.04 -6.65
N LYS A 63 -4.21 16.53 -6.78
CA LYS A 63 -3.44 16.67 -8.02
C LYS A 63 -3.42 15.43 -8.90
N PHE A 64 -3.67 14.25 -8.35
CA PHE A 64 -3.32 13.00 -9.05
C PHE A 64 -4.51 12.07 -9.30
N TRP A 65 -5.56 12.19 -8.48
CA TRP A 65 -6.82 11.47 -8.65
C TRP A 65 -7.89 12.33 -9.33
N ASP A 66 -7.89 13.64 -9.09
CA ASP A 66 -8.83 14.62 -9.68
C ASP A 66 -8.35 15.25 -10.99
N LEU A 67 -7.28 14.75 -11.63
CA LEU A 67 -6.87 15.26 -12.95
C LEU A 67 -8.00 14.97 -13.95
N PRO A 68 -8.73 15.99 -14.44
CA PRO A 68 -9.65 15.79 -15.54
C PRO A 68 -8.80 15.28 -16.70
N SER A 69 -9.32 14.33 -17.48
CA SER A 69 -8.70 13.81 -18.72
C SER A 69 -8.26 14.89 -19.71
N ASN A 70 -8.61 16.15 -19.44
CA ASN A 70 -8.54 17.31 -20.30
C ASN A 70 -7.39 18.27 -19.90
N LEU A 71 -6.74 18.06 -18.74
CA LEU A 71 -5.63 18.90 -18.23
C LEU A 71 -4.32 18.13 -18.09
N VAL A 72 -4.18 17.05 -18.87
CA VAL A 72 -2.98 16.22 -18.92
C VAL A 72 -1.94 16.89 -19.83
N SER A 73 -1.21 17.85 -19.29
CA SER A 73 0.11 18.20 -19.81
C SER A 73 1.07 17.06 -19.45
N GLN A 74 0.94 15.93 -20.17
CA GLN A 74 1.65 14.64 -20.02
C GLN A 74 1.74 14.10 -18.58
N PRO A 75 1.08 12.97 -18.23
CA PRO A 75 1.32 12.34 -16.94
C PRO A 75 2.82 11.98 -16.89
N ALA A 76 3.50 12.26 -15.78
CA ALA A 76 4.89 11.83 -15.61
C ALA A 76 4.98 10.33 -15.97
N ARG A 77 5.88 9.96 -16.89
CA ARG A 77 5.89 8.62 -17.53
C ARG A 77 5.92 7.47 -16.52
N LEU A 78 6.59 7.71 -15.39
CA LEU A 78 6.67 6.81 -14.24
C LEU A 78 5.30 6.44 -13.65
N VAL A 79 4.41 7.42 -13.55
CA VAL A 79 3.03 7.25 -13.06
C VAL A 79 2.24 6.34 -13.98
N HIS A 80 2.38 6.55 -15.29
CA HIS A 80 1.74 5.72 -16.29
C HIS A 80 2.22 4.27 -16.16
N PHE A 81 3.53 4.07 -16.02
CA PHE A 81 4.10 2.74 -15.82
C PHE A 81 3.55 2.04 -14.57
N VAL A 82 3.48 2.73 -13.43
CA VAL A 82 2.89 2.14 -12.20
C VAL A 82 1.42 1.76 -12.42
N ARG A 83 0.65 2.60 -13.13
CA ARG A 83 -0.75 2.29 -13.46
C ARG A 83 -0.88 1.08 -14.38
N GLU A 84 -0.01 0.94 -15.38
CA GLU A 84 0.03 -0.26 -16.23
C GLU A 84 0.27 -1.53 -15.41
N LEU A 85 1.15 -1.47 -14.41
CA LEU A 85 1.38 -2.61 -13.53
C LEU A 85 0.14 -2.92 -12.67
N LEU A 86 -0.53 -1.91 -12.12
CA LEU A 86 -1.78 -2.14 -11.39
C LEU A 86 -2.86 -2.78 -12.27
N ASP A 87 -3.01 -2.28 -13.49
CA ASP A 87 -3.98 -2.81 -14.44
C ASP A 87 -3.66 -4.26 -14.77
N ALA A 88 -2.38 -4.56 -15.06
CA ALA A 88 -1.93 -5.91 -15.36
C ALA A 88 -2.16 -6.88 -14.20
N TYR A 89 -1.72 -6.54 -12.98
CA TYR A 89 -1.64 -7.52 -11.88
C TYR A 89 -2.82 -7.50 -10.92
N VAL A 90 -3.55 -6.38 -10.81
CA VAL A 90 -4.67 -6.22 -9.86
C VAL A 90 -6.01 -6.21 -10.59
N VAL A 91 -6.15 -5.42 -11.67
CA VAL A 91 -7.43 -5.22 -12.35
C VAL A 91 -7.77 -6.38 -13.28
N LEU A 92 -6.86 -6.71 -14.21
CA LEU A 92 -7.06 -7.73 -15.24
C LEU A 92 -6.86 -9.14 -14.69
N ASP A 93 -5.75 -9.38 -14.01
CA ASP A 93 -5.37 -10.73 -13.59
C ASP A 93 -6.14 -11.22 -12.35
N SER A 94 -6.67 -10.32 -11.52
CA SER A 94 -7.42 -10.58 -10.28
C SER A 94 -6.74 -11.49 -9.24
N THR A 95 -5.63 -12.15 -9.55
CA THR A 95 -4.90 -13.04 -8.65
C THR A 95 -4.44 -12.28 -7.41
N LEU A 96 -3.73 -11.17 -7.61
CA LEU A 96 -3.32 -10.30 -6.51
C LEU A 96 -4.54 -9.67 -5.81
N ARG A 97 -5.65 -9.50 -6.54
CA ARG A 97 -6.93 -9.03 -6.00
C ARG A 97 -7.64 -10.05 -5.08
N THR A 98 -7.24 -11.32 -5.08
CA THR A 98 -7.80 -12.28 -4.12
C THR A 98 -7.13 -12.20 -2.75
N MET A 99 -5.92 -11.63 -2.67
CA MET A 99 -5.16 -11.58 -1.41
C MET A 99 -5.76 -10.58 -0.40
N PRO A 100 -5.81 -10.92 0.90
CA PRO A 100 -6.48 -10.12 1.91
C PRO A 100 -5.60 -8.96 2.44
N TRP A 101 -5.18 -8.02 1.59
CA TRP A 101 -4.50 -6.80 2.07
C TRP A 101 -5.40 -5.58 2.08
N ASP A 102 -4.99 -4.55 2.81
CA ASP A 102 -5.71 -3.27 2.85
C ASP A 102 -5.60 -2.52 1.51
N ARG A 103 -6.74 -2.37 0.82
CA ARG A 103 -6.87 -1.67 -0.47
C ARG A 103 -7.52 -0.30 -0.36
N ARG A 104 -7.66 0.25 0.85
CA ARG A 104 -8.19 1.60 1.02
C ARG A 104 -7.37 2.59 0.19
N GLU A 105 -8.03 3.37 -0.65
CA GLU A 105 -7.54 4.61 -1.28
C GLU A 105 -6.06 4.63 -1.73
N GLY A 106 -5.76 4.00 -2.88
CA GLY A 106 -4.46 4.18 -3.54
C GLY A 106 -3.28 3.46 -2.89
N LEU A 107 -3.53 2.61 -1.89
CA LEU A 107 -2.49 1.78 -1.28
C LEU A 107 -1.84 0.82 -2.28
N ASP A 108 -2.63 0.25 -3.19
CA ASP A 108 -2.09 -0.58 -4.27
C ASP A 108 -1.07 0.22 -5.09
N PHE A 109 -1.40 1.46 -5.47
CA PHE A 109 -0.48 2.35 -6.19
C PHE A 109 0.80 2.64 -5.41
N CYS A 110 0.68 2.87 -4.09
CA CYS A 110 1.81 3.08 -3.20
C CYS A 110 2.74 1.86 -3.16
N ILE A 111 2.20 0.65 -2.97
CA ILE A 111 2.96 -0.62 -2.95
C ILE A 111 3.74 -0.80 -4.26
N PHE A 112 3.08 -0.59 -5.40
CA PHE A 112 3.71 -0.76 -6.71
C PHE A 112 4.76 0.32 -6.98
N SER A 113 4.51 1.57 -6.57
CA SER A 113 5.49 2.66 -6.66
C SER A 113 6.74 2.38 -5.84
N HIS A 114 6.59 1.88 -4.62
CA HIS A 114 7.72 1.43 -3.80
C HIS A 114 8.46 0.25 -4.43
N THR A 115 7.74 -0.69 -5.04
CA THR A 115 8.36 -1.83 -5.75
C THR A 115 9.25 -1.34 -6.89
N VAL A 116 8.76 -0.41 -7.71
CA VAL A 116 9.51 0.17 -8.83
C VAL A 116 10.74 0.92 -8.31
N ARG A 117 10.54 1.84 -7.36
CA ARG A 117 11.61 2.66 -6.81
C ARG A 117 12.71 1.82 -6.17
N TYR A 118 12.33 0.80 -5.42
CA TYR A 118 13.28 -0.10 -4.78
C TYR A 118 14.10 -0.88 -5.82
N THR A 119 13.43 -1.37 -6.87
CA THR A 119 14.11 -2.10 -7.96
C THR A 119 15.11 -1.22 -8.69
N GLU A 120 14.79 0.07 -8.87
CA GLU A 120 15.67 1.06 -9.51
C GLU A 120 16.89 1.39 -8.63
N MET A 121 16.67 1.59 -7.34
CA MET A 121 17.68 2.16 -6.43
C MET A 121 18.56 1.11 -5.74
N TRP A 122 18.27 -0.18 -5.90
CA TRP A 122 19.05 -1.26 -5.29
C TRP A 122 20.36 -1.53 -6.05
N PRO A 123 21.51 -1.76 -5.36
CA PRO A 123 21.73 -1.82 -3.91
C PRO A 123 22.12 -0.48 -3.25
N SER A 124 22.17 0.59 -4.04
CA SER A 124 22.66 1.92 -3.61
C SER A 124 21.83 2.57 -2.51
N GLN A 125 20.57 2.16 -2.33
CA GLN A 125 19.70 2.69 -1.28
C GLN A 125 20.14 2.20 0.12
N GLU A 126 20.14 3.10 1.09
CA GLU A 126 20.43 2.78 2.51
C GLU A 126 19.16 2.64 3.35
N SER A 127 18.07 3.33 2.99
CA SER A 127 16.79 3.28 3.72
C SER A 127 15.61 3.54 2.80
N LEU A 128 14.43 3.02 3.17
CA LEU A 128 13.16 3.23 2.46
C LEU A 128 12.50 4.54 2.93
N GLU A 129 12.99 5.68 2.46
CA GLU A 129 12.36 6.97 2.74
C GLU A 129 11.02 7.12 2.00
N ILE A 130 9.93 7.17 2.76
CA ILE A 130 8.57 7.30 2.21
C ILE A 130 8.31 8.72 1.70
N LYS A 131 8.82 9.74 2.42
CA LYS A 131 8.57 11.15 2.14
C LYS A 131 9.13 11.61 0.79
N SER A 132 10.10 10.87 0.25
CA SER A 132 10.71 11.16 -1.06
C SER A 132 10.02 10.47 -2.24
N LEU A 133 8.95 9.69 -2.02
CA LEU A 133 8.27 9.00 -3.12
C LEU A 133 7.48 9.96 -4.01
N GLU A 134 6.84 10.98 -3.43
CA GLU A 134 6.05 11.97 -4.20
C GLU A 134 6.93 12.74 -5.18
N GLY A 135 8.04 13.32 -4.71
CA GLY A 135 8.98 14.04 -5.58
C GLY A 135 9.63 13.15 -6.64
N TRP A 136 9.81 11.85 -6.36
CA TRP A 136 10.29 10.88 -7.34
C TRP A 136 9.23 10.59 -8.41
N LEU A 137 7.94 10.44 -8.03
CA LEU A 137 6.82 10.23 -8.96
C LEU A 137 6.52 11.45 -9.84
N GLU A 138 6.75 12.66 -9.32
CA GLU A 138 6.63 13.90 -10.09
C GLU A 138 7.74 14.08 -11.13
N GLY A 139 8.85 13.34 -10.98
CA GLY A 139 9.94 13.36 -11.92
C GLY A 139 9.50 12.91 -13.32
N ASN A 140 9.85 13.67 -14.36
CA ASN A 140 9.64 13.25 -15.75
C ASN A 140 10.76 12.32 -16.24
N VAL A 141 11.15 11.37 -15.38
CA VAL A 141 12.20 10.38 -15.66
C VAL A 141 11.52 9.15 -16.26
N GLU A 142 12.10 8.66 -17.36
CA GLU A 142 11.68 7.40 -17.96
C GLU A 142 12.41 6.25 -17.28
N ILE A 143 11.67 5.19 -16.97
CA ILE A 143 12.24 3.98 -16.36
C ILE A 143 13.03 3.24 -17.42
N ALA A 144 14.28 2.90 -17.11
CA ALA A 144 15.09 2.05 -17.95
C ALA A 144 14.38 0.71 -18.22
N VAL A 145 14.47 0.21 -19.45
CA VAL A 145 13.75 -1.01 -19.90
C VAL A 145 14.13 -2.21 -19.04
N GLU A 146 15.39 -2.30 -18.61
CA GLU A 146 15.92 -3.35 -17.75
C GLU A 146 15.26 -3.33 -16.37
N ILE A 147 15.05 -2.14 -15.79
CA ILE A 147 14.36 -1.97 -14.51
C ILE A 147 12.89 -2.36 -14.68
N GLY A 148 12.23 -1.91 -15.76
CA GLY A 148 10.86 -2.29 -16.05
C GLY A 148 10.67 -3.81 -16.17
N SER A 149 11.61 -4.51 -16.82
CA SER A 149 11.63 -5.96 -16.93
C SER A 149 11.82 -6.64 -15.57
N ARG A 150 12.75 -6.15 -14.74
CA ARG A 150 12.97 -6.66 -13.37
C ARG A 150 11.74 -6.50 -12.49
N VAL A 151 11.05 -5.37 -12.57
CA VAL A 151 9.80 -5.15 -11.82
C VAL A 151 8.73 -6.14 -12.24
N ARG A 152 8.51 -6.33 -13.56
CA ARG A 152 7.52 -7.29 -14.06
C ARG A 152 7.86 -8.71 -13.61
N ASN A 153 9.12 -9.15 -13.76
CA ASN A 153 9.57 -10.46 -13.27
C ASN A 153 9.35 -10.65 -11.77
N THR A 154 9.53 -9.59 -10.97
CA THR A 154 9.26 -9.62 -9.52
C THR A 154 7.78 -9.83 -9.24
N LEU A 155 6.91 -9.12 -9.93
CA LEU A 155 5.46 -9.21 -9.77
C LEU A 155 4.89 -10.53 -10.33
N ASP A 156 5.46 -11.07 -11.42
CA ASP A 156 5.13 -12.39 -11.95
C ASP A 156 5.49 -13.49 -10.95
N LEU A 157 6.67 -13.41 -10.32
CA LEU A 157 7.06 -14.34 -9.27
C LEU A 157 6.17 -14.20 -8.02
N PHE A 158 5.82 -12.97 -7.64
CA PHE A 158 4.86 -12.74 -6.56
C PHE A 158 3.50 -13.38 -6.89
N LYS A 159 2.98 -13.17 -8.09
CA LYS A 159 1.76 -13.82 -8.57
C LYS A 159 1.88 -15.34 -8.51
N GLN A 160 2.99 -15.92 -8.94
CA GLN A 160 3.23 -17.35 -8.91
C GLN A 160 3.18 -17.93 -7.48
N ILE A 161 3.88 -17.29 -6.53
CA ILE A 161 3.93 -17.75 -5.13
C ILE A 161 2.56 -17.60 -4.46
N SER A 162 1.85 -16.50 -4.74
CA SER A 162 0.52 -16.25 -4.15
C SER A 162 -0.60 -17.12 -4.73
N SER A 163 -0.46 -17.58 -5.98
CA SER A 163 -1.44 -18.48 -6.61
C SER A 163 -1.25 -19.94 -6.22
N ASN A 164 -0.02 -20.35 -5.93
CA ASN A 164 0.29 -21.76 -5.68
C ASN A 164 -0.12 -22.17 -4.27
N LEU A 165 -1.03 -23.14 -4.14
CA LEU A 165 -1.53 -23.65 -2.86
C LEU A 165 -0.42 -24.18 -1.92
N GLU A 166 0.71 -24.63 -2.47
CA GLU A 166 1.85 -25.10 -1.68
C GLU A 166 2.60 -23.93 -1.00
N TYR A 167 2.65 -22.78 -1.66
CA TYR A 167 3.49 -21.65 -1.27
C TYR A 167 2.68 -20.44 -0.79
N ASN A 168 1.35 -20.45 -0.95
CA ASN A 168 0.53 -19.29 -0.67
C ASN A 168 0.14 -19.13 0.80
N ARG A 169 0.48 -20.11 1.65
CA ARG A 169 0.18 -20.09 3.08
C ARG A 169 0.54 -18.77 3.78
N PRO A 170 1.70 -18.13 3.52
CA PRO A 170 2.05 -16.86 4.15
C PRO A 170 1.12 -15.71 3.76
N PHE A 171 0.28 -15.86 2.73
CA PHE A 171 -0.69 -14.84 2.30
C PHE A 171 -2.08 -14.97 2.89
N PHE A 172 -2.47 -16.17 3.30
CA PHE A 172 -3.83 -16.44 3.74
C PHE A 172 -3.93 -16.93 5.17
N THR A 173 -2.82 -17.39 5.74
CA THR A 173 -2.77 -17.93 7.10
C THR A 173 -1.72 -17.18 7.90
N TYR A 174 -2.17 -16.36 8.84
CA TYR A 174 -1.30 -15.86 9.89
C TYR A 174 -1.86 -16.22 11.26
N LYS A 175 -1.01 -16.80 12.11
CA LYS A 175 -1.37 -17.13 13.48
C LYS A 175 -0.82 -16.03 14.38
N MET A 176 -1.61 -15.02 14.67
CA MET A 176 -1.31 -14.14 15.80
C MET A 176 -1.47 -14.93 17.10
N VAL A 177 -0.40 -14.97 17.91
CA VAL A 177 -0.50 -15.39 19.31
C VAL A 177 -0.69 -14.12 20.13
N SER A 178 -1.93 -13.65 20.24
CA SER A 178 -2.23 -12.52 21.12
C SER A 178 -2.18 -12.96 22.58
N LEU A 179 -1.32 -12.32 23.36
CA LEU A 179 -1.27 -12.41 24.82
C LEU A 179 -2.24 -11.38 25.40
N ALA A 180 -3.54 -11.68 25.37
CA ALA A 180 -4.54 -10.87 26.06
C ALA A 180 -4.43 -11.11 27.58
N GLY A 181 -3.55 -10.35 28.24
CA GLY A 181 -3.41 -10.31 29.69
C GLY A 181 -3.84 -8.95 30.23
N PHE A 182 -5.12 -8.80 30.58
CA PHE A 182 -5.58 -7.69 31.43
C PHE A 182 -6.30 -8.27 32.65
N ALA A 183 -5.70 -8.03 33.81
CA ALA A 183 -6.26 -8.15 35.17
C ALA A 183 -6.96 -9.47 35.54
N GLY A 184 -6.17 -10.46 35.96
CA GLY A 184 -6.56 -11.35 37.07
C GLY A 184 -7.40 -12.60 36.78
N PHE A 185 -7.69 -12.95 35.52
CA PHE A 185 -8.40 -14.18 35.19
C PHE A 185 -7.62 -15.08 34.23
N SER A 186 -7.77 -16.39 34.46
CA SER A 186 -7.17 -17.54 33.78
C SER A 186 -6.76 -17.32 32.30
N PHE A 187 -5.50 -17.61 31.98
CA PHE A 187 -4.93 -17.60 30.63
C PHE A 187 -5.72 -18.53 29.69
N ARG A 188 -6.62 -17.96 28.89
CA ARG A 188 -7.08 -18.58 27.65
C ARG A 188 -6.47 -17.82 26.49
N HIS A 189 -5.54 -18.45 25.80
CA HIS A 189 -5.04 -17.99 24.50
C HIS A 189 -6.24 -17.87 23.54
N THR A 190 -6.70 -16.64 23.30
CA THR A 190 -7.75 -16.39 22.32
C THR A 190 -7.05 -16.16 20.99
N LEU A 191 -7.11 -17.16 20.10
CA LEU A 191 -6.52 -17.08 18.77
C LEU A 191 -7.41 -16.18 17.90
N THR A 192 -7.05 -14.90 17.76
CA THR A 192 -7.66 -14.02 16.78
C THR A 192 -6.88 -14.12 15.48
N PHE A 193 -7.51 -14.71 14.45
CA PHE A 193 -6.97 -14.74 13.10
C PHE A 193 -7.32 -13.43 12.40
N GLU A 194 -6.48 -12.41 12.55
CA GLU A 194 -6.49 -11.31 11.59
C GLU A 194 -5.69 -11.75 10.36
N ASN A 195 -6.41 -12.22 9.34
CA ASN A 195 -5.84 -12.65 8.07
C ASN A 195 -5.46 -11.47 7.15
N ARG A 196 -5.37 -10.24 7.68
CA ARG A 196 -5.10 -9.06 6.85
C ARG A 196 -3.62 -8.72 6.85
N PHE A 197 -3.09 -8.52 5.65
CA PHE A 197 -1.77 -7.93 5.51
C PHE A 197 -1.78 -6.48 5.95
N SER A 198 -0.82 -6.12 6.79
CA SER A 198 -0.48 -4.72 6.99
C SER A 198 0.09 -4.15 5.69
N ARG A 199 -0.05 -2.84 5.56
CA ARG A 199 0.48 -2.10 4.40
C ARG A 199 2.00 -2.28 4.27
N PHE A 200 2.69 -2.46 5.39
CA PHE A 200 4.15 -2.57 5.44
C PHE A 200 4.61 -3.94 4.99
N GLU A 201 3.92 -4.99 5.43
CA GLU A 201 4.19 -6.33 4.93
C GLU A 201 4.13 -6.34 3.40
N MET A 202 3.10 -5.73 2.81
CA MET A 202 2.97 -5.64 1.36
C MET A 202 4.07 -4.82 0.68
N ILE A 203 4.44 -3.66 1.26
CA ILE A 203 5.52 -2.82 0.72
C ILE A 203 6.86 -3.56 0.71
N PHE A 204 7.15 -4.39 1.72
CA PHE A 204 8.44 -5.07 1.88
C PHE A 204 8.50 -6.48 1.26
N ILE A 205 7.35 -7.11 0.97
CA ILE A 205 7.30 -8.40 0.27
C ILE A 205 7.87 -8.28 -1.15
N SER A 206 7.48 -7.27 -1.94
CA SER A 206 8.00 -7.14 -3.32
C SER A 206 9.52 -6.92 -3.37
N PRO A 207 10.11 -6.02 -2.57
CA PRO A 207 11.55 -5.92 -2.35
C PRO A 207 12.24 -7.24 -1.99
N LEU A 208 11.66 -8.00 -1.04
CA LEU A 208 12.21 -9.29 -0.63
C LEU A 208 12.22 -10.29 -1.80
N ILE A 209 11.14 -10.36 -2.57
CA ILE A 209 11.03 -11.21 -3.76
C ILE A 209 12.06 -10.79 -4.81
N PHE A 210 12.23 -9.48 -5.04
CA PHE A 210 13.21 -8.96 -5.98
C PHE A 210 14.64 -9.40 -5.60
N VAL A 211 15.06 -9.14 -4.36
CA VAL A 211 16.40 -9.47 -3.85
C VAL A 211 16.63 -10.98 -3.79
N CYS A 212 15.60 -11.76 -3.47
CA CYS A 212 15.77 -13.20 -3.28
C CYS A 212 15.59 -14.03 -4.56
N GLY A 213 14.77 -13.57 -5.50
CA GLY A 213 14.31 -14.37 -6.64
C GLY A 213 14.63 -13.79 -8.02
N VAL A 214 14.87 -12.48 -8.13
CA VAL A 214 15.09 -11.84 -9.44
C VAL A 214 16.51 -11.35 -9.60
N LEU A 215 17.03 -10.60 -8.61
CA LEU A 215 18.35 -9.99 -8.64
C LEU A 215 19.52 -10.98 -8.69
N PRO A 216 19.52 -12.10 -7.92
CA PRO A 216 20.69 -12.99 -7.86
C PRO A 216 20.97 -13.69 -9.19
N SER A 217 22.20 -14.18 -9.35
CA SER A 217 22.55 -15.11 -10.43
C SER A 217 21.65 -16.36 -10.38
N PRO A 218 21.42 -17.06 -11.52
CA PRO A 218 20.50 -18.19 -11.57
C PRO A 218 20.73 -19.28 -10.51
N GLU A 219 22.00 -19.51 -10.14
CA GLU A 219 22.42 -20.50 -9.13
C GLU A 219 22.07 -20.07 -7.70
N LEU A 220 21.90 -18.76 -7.47
CA LEU A 220 21.59 -18.16 -6.17
C LEU A 220 20.12 -17.76 -5.98
N LYS A 221 19.30 -17.93 -7.02
CA LYS A 221 17.88 -17.63 -6.95
C LYS A 221 17.20 -18.61 -6.01
N LEU A 222 16.47 -18.07 -5.03
CA LEU A 222 15.66 -18.91 -4.17
C LEU A 222 14.51 -19.52 -4.96
N SER A 223 14.18 -20.77 -4.63
CA SER A 223 12.97 -21.41 -5.14
C SER A 223 11.73 -20.65 -4.65
N PRO A 224 10.58 -20.75 -5.35
CA PRO A 224 9.32 -20.17 -4.88
C PRO A 224 8.94 -20.59 -3.44
N GLY A 225 9.25 -21.84 -3.06
CA GLY A 225 9.03 -22.34 -1.70
C GLY A 225 9.94 -21.68 -0.66
N ASP A 226 11.22 -21.47 -0.99
CA ASP A 226 12.14 -20.76 -0.09
C ASP A 226 11.78 -19.29 0.05
N ILE A 227 11.34 -18.63 -1.02
CA ILE A 227 10.83 -17.26 -0.96
C ILE A 227 9.58 -17.19 -0.09
N SER A 228 8.65 -18.15 -0.23
CA SER A 228 7.46 -18.25 0.64
C SER A 228 7.83 -18.38 2.13
N LYS A 229 8.88 -19.17 2.44
CA LYS A 229 9.43 -19.26 3.79
C LYS A 229 10.02 -17.93 4.26
N GLN A 230 10.79 -17.24 3.42
CA GLN A 230 11.34 -15.91 3.74
C GLN A 230 10.23 -14.88 3.97
N ILE A 231 9.14 -14.92 3.21
CA ILE A 231 7.96 -14.06 3.44
C ILE A 231 7.36 -14.36 4.81
N SER A 232 7.21 -15.64 5.19
CA SER A 232 6.72 -16.01 6.53
C SER A 232 7.62 -15.46 7.62
N GLU A 233 8.95 -15.57 7.45
CA GLU A 233 9.93 -15.04 8.40
C GLU A 233 9.87 -13.51 8.51
N LEU A 234 9.70 -12.80 7.39
CA LEU A 234 9.49 -11.34 7.37
C LEU A 234 8.23 -10.94 8.14
N ARG A 235 7.12 -11.66 7.94
CA ARG A 235 5.86 -11.37 8.63
C ARG A 235 6.00 -11.56 10.14
N THR A 236 6.57 -12.69 10.57
CA THR A 236 6.85 -12.95 11.98
C THR A 236 7.74 -11.86 12.56
N PHE A 237 8.81 -11.47 11.85
CA PHE A 237 9.69 -10.39 12.27
C PHE A 237 8.96 -9.05 12.43
N ILE A 238 8.10 -8.66 11.47
CA ILE A 238 7.31 -7.43 11.55
C ILE A 238 6.44 -7.43 12.80
N HIS A 239 5.76 -8.53 13.08
CA HIS A 239 4.87 -8.62 14.23
C HIS A 239 5.61 -8.68 15.56
N ASP A 240 6.73 -9.39 15.62
CA ASP A 240 7.54 -9.50 16.85
C ASP A 240 8.19 -8.15 17.21
N GLU A 241 8.69 -7.41 16.22
CA GLU A 241 9.37 -6.13 16.45
C GLU A 241 8.42 -4.94 16.58
N PHE A 242 7.32 -4.91 15.82
CA PHE A 242 6.45 -3.73 15.70
C PHE A 242 5.02 -3.95 16.19
N GLY A 243 4.60 -5.19 16.49
CA GLY A 243 3.24 -5.50 16.93
C GLY A 243 2.18 -5.15 15.88
N GLU A 244 1.10 -4.49 16.32
CA GLU A 244 0.02 -3.95 15.47
C GLU A 244 0.31 -2.49 15.04
N CYS A 245 1.58 -2.14 14.81
CA CYS A 245 1.91 -0.78 14.38
C CYS A 245 1.32 -0.51 12.99
N ASP A 246 0.44 0.48 12.92
CA ASP A 246 -0.24 0.91 11.70
C ASP A 246 0.50 2.03 10.96
N SER A 247 1.66 2.50 11.46
CA SER A 247 2.45 3.60 10.85
C SER A 247 3.86 3.16 10.46
N LEU A 248 4.26 3.44 9.22
CA LEU A 248 5.65 3.30 8.77
C LEU A 248 6.36 4.62 9.07
N ASP A 249 7.20 4.59 10.10
CA ASP A 249 8.18 5.64 10.32
C ASP A 249 9.53 5.24 9.67
N ASP A 250 10.45 6.20 9.62
CA ASP A 250 11.75 6.01 8.98
C ASP A 250 12.57 4.89 9.69
N ARG A 251 12.36 4.71 11.00
CA ARG A 251 13.00 3.67 11.81
C ARG A 251 12.52 2.27 11.41
N THR A 252 11.21 2.09 11.31
CA THR A 252 10.56 0.84 10.87
C THR A 252 11.00 0.51 9.45
N GLY A 253 10.98 1.51 8.55
CA GLY A 253 11.43 1.34 7.18
C GLY A 253 12.89 0.90 7.08
N THR A 254 13.78 1.52 7.85
CA THR A 254 15.21 1.15 7.91
C THR A 254 15.43 -0.25 8.45
N THR A 255 14.73 -0.61 9.53
CA THR A 255 14.86 -1.93 10.18
C THR A 255 14.42 -3.06 9.24
N LEU A 256 13.33 -2.87 8.49
CA LEU A 256 12.86 -3.84 7.51
C LEU A 256 13.76 -3.91 6.27
N PHE A 257 14.33 -2.78 5.87
CA PHE A 257 15.31 -2.75 4.79
C PHE A 257 16.59 -3.52 5.17
N ASP A 258 17.08 -3.33 6.40
CA ASP A 258 18.21 -4.08 6.96
C ASP A 258 17.93 -5.58 7.04
N PHE A 259 16.70 -5.96 7.40
CA PHE A 259 16.28 -7.36 7.38
C PHE A 259 16.48 -7.97 5.97
N ILE A 260 16.06 -7.27 4.92
CA ILE A 260 16.21 -7.74 3.54
C ILE A 260 17.68 -7.78 3.13
N LYS A 261 18.48 -6.74 3.43
CA LYS A 261 19.92 -6.72 3.14
C LYS A 261 20.68 -7.89 3.78
N ARG A 262 20.32 -8.29 5.01
CA ARG A 262 20.95 -9.45 5.66
C ARG A 262 20.71 -10.74 4.87
N ARG A 263 19.54 -10.90 4.24
CA ARG A 263 19.22 -12.08 3.42
C ARG A 263 19.95 -12.12 2.10
N GLU A 264 20.30 -10.97 1.54
CA GLU A 264 21.21 -10.87 0.39
C GLU A 264 22.60 -11.43 0.76
N ARG A 265 23.20 -10.94 1.86
CA ARG A 265 24.58 -11.28 2.26
C ARG A 265 24.77 -12.75 2.67
N VAL A 266 23.78 -13.35 3.34
CA VAL A 266 23.87 -14.77 3.76
C VAL A 266 24.06 -15.70 2.56
N LYS A 267 23.56 -15.31 1.38
CA LYS A 267 23.71 -16.10 0.16
C LYS A 267 25.12 -16.05 -0.41
N GLU A 268 25.74 -14.86 -0.40
CA GLU A 268 27.10 -14.68 -0.90
C GLU A 268 28.09 -15.53 -0.08
N VAL A 269 27.95 -15.55 1.24
CA VAL A 269 28.80 -16.34 2.15
C VAL A 269 28.59 -17.85 1.98
N SER A 270 27.37 -18.30 1.65
CA SER A 270 27.09 -19.74 1.48
C SER A 270 27.77 -20.34 0.25
N LEU A 271 28.07 -19.52 -0.77
CA LEU A 271 28.84 -19.94 -1.95
C LEU A 271 30.34 -20.03 -1.65
N GLU A 272 30.89 -19.04 -0.94
CA GLU A 272 32.33 -19.00 -0.62
C GLU A 272 32.78 -20.18 0.26
N GLN A 273 31.85 -20.87 0.92
CA GLN A 273 32.13 -22.03 1.77
C GLN A 273 31.90 -23.38 1.05
N SER A 274 31.34 -23.37 -0.15
CA SER A 274 31.08 -24.59 -0.95
C SER A 274 32.13 -24.87 -2.04
N ASP A 275 33.06 -23.93 -2.25
CA ASP A 275 34.23 -24.06 -3.12
C ASP A 275 35.49 -24.48 -2.34
#